data_AF-A0A0R2QEJ4-F1
#
_entry.id   AF-A0A0R2QEJ4-F1
#
_cell.length_a   1.000
_cell.length_b   1.000
_cell.length_c   1.000
_cell.angle_alpha   90.00
_cell.angle_beta   90.00
_cell.angle_gamma   90.00
#
_symmetry.space_group_name_H-M   'P 1'
#
loop_
_entity.id
_entity.type
_entity.pdbx_description
1 polymer ?
#
loop_
_entity_poly.entity_id
_entity_poly.type
_entity_poly.pdbx_seq_one_letter_code
_entity_poly.pdbx_strand_id
1 'polypeptide(L)'
;MKSSNPVLGKAFNQPTTMQVDQLEQSFSAPAASSMRTGRMTMEDVVAKTGFLFAILLVVGAFAWTANLGTGALLLGFLGGFVLAMIISFSKNIKPGLVVTYAAFQGLALGTISSYYESFYPGIVSQAVIGTIAAFTGVLIMYRNGTLRATPQFTRTLIGAAIGYFILALVSLVASFFGVGQGYGFYGVSGIGLL
;
A
#
# COMPACT_ATOMS: atom_id res chain seq x y z
N MET A 1 31.81 54.28 -6.34
CA MET A 1 31.94 53.52 -5.07
C MET A 1 32.29 52.08 -5.42
N LYS A 2 33.55 51.66 -5.24
CA LYS A 2 34.04 50.34 -5.62
C LYS A 2 33.78 49.40 -4.44
N SER A 3 32.69 48.64 -4.50
CA SER A 3 32.33 47.68 -3.46
C SER A 3 33.33 46.51 -3.47
N SER A 4 34.06 46.30 -2.38
CA SER A 4 35.00 45.18 -2.20
C SER A 4 34.32 43.82 -1.98
N ASN A 5 33.00 43.73 -2.15
CA ASN A 5 32.26 42.49 -1.95
C ASN A 5 32.34 41.61 -3.22
N PRO A 6 33.04 40.46 -3.18
CA PRO A 6 33.27 39.61 -4.34
C PRO A 6 31.99 38.98 -4.91
N VAL A 7 30.90 38.95 -4.12
CA VAL A 7 29.59 38.45 -4.57
C VAL A 7 28.90 39.46 -5.49
N LEU A 8 29.01 40.76 -5.19
CA LEU A 8 28.40 41.81 -5.99
C LEU A 8 29.15 41.99 -7.32
N GLY A 9 30.48 41.90 -7.32
CA GLY A 9 31.28 41.99 -8.56
C GLY A 9 30.99 40.89 -9.58
N LYS A 10 30.63 39.67 -9.13
CA LYS A 10 30.30 38.55 -10.03
C LYS A 10 28.92 38.69 -10.68
N ALA A 11 27.94 39.28 -10.00
CA ALA A 11 26.60 39.47 -10.52
C ALA A 11 26.54 40.58 -11.60
N PHE A 12 27.33 41.64 -11.46
CA PHE A 12 27.36 42.76 -12.41
C PHE A 12 28.32 42.57 -13.60
N ASN A 13 29.19 41.56 -13.56
CA ASN A 13 30.20 41.30 -14.60
C ASN A 13 29.87 40.11 -15.51
N GLN A 14 28.63 39.62 -15.48
CA GLN A 14 28.13 38.66 -16.46
C GLN A 14 27.63 39.41 -17.71
N PRO A 15 28.17 39.10 -18.91
CA PRO A 15 27.61 39.58 -20.17
C PRO A 15 26.11 39.32 -20.21
N THR A 16 25.32 40.37 -20.43
CA THR A 16 23.86 40.36 -20.36
C THR A 16 23.24 39.29 -21.28
N THR A 17 23.92 38.95 -22.37
CA THR A 17 23.55 37.90 -23.32
C THR A 17 23.56 36.49 -22.71
N MET A 18 24.56 36.13 -21.88
CA MET A 18 24.62 34.81 -21.22
C MET A 18 23.51 34.61 -20.19
N GLN A 19 22.99 35.69 -19.61
CA GLN A 19 21.89 35.63 -18.65
C GLN A 19 20.55 35.36 -19.34
N VAL A 20 20.33 35.93 -20.53
CA VAL A 20 19.10 35.74 -21.33
C VAL A 20 19.05 34.34 -21.92
N ASP A 21 20.15 33.84 -22.48
CA ASP A 21 20.23 32.47 -23.02
C ASP A 21 19.99 31.41 -21.92
N GLN A 22 20.53 31.61 -20.71
CA GLN A 22 20.28 30.70 -19.57
C GLN A 22 18.83 30.74 -19.06
N LEU A 23 18.20 31.92 -19.09
CA LEU A 23 16.78 32.06 -18.76
C LEU A 23 15.90 31.33 -19.80
N GLU A 24 16.16 31.53 -21.08
CA GLU A 24 15.44 30.86 -22.16
C GLU A 24 15.63 29.33 -22.09
N GLN A 25 16.82 28.85 -21.77
CA GLN A 25 17.10 27.42 -21.59
C GLN A 25 16.41 26.82 -20.36
N SER A 26 16.21 27.59 -19.29
CA SER A 26 15.48 27.15 -18.10
C SER A 26 13.97 27.18 -18.26
N PHE A 27 13.42 28.08 -19.11
CA PHE A 27 12.03 28.05 -19.54
C PHE A 27 11.75 26.97 -20.60
N SER A 28 12.73 26.63 -21.44
CA SER A 28 12.64 25.60 -22.48
C SER A 28 12.94 24.18 -21.97
N ALA A 29 13.43 24.05 -20.74
CA ALA A 29 13.74 22.76 -20.15
C ALA A 29 12.45 21.97 -19.91
N PRO A 30 12.40 20.67 -20.31
CA PRO A 30 11.25 19.81 -20.02
C PRO A 30 10.93 19.82 -18.52
N ALA A 31 9.64 19.87 -18.16
CA ALA A 31 9.20 19.86 -16.78
C ALA A 31 9.90 18.72 -16.00
N ALA A 32 10.63 19.08 -14.94
CA ALA A 32 11.44 18.13 -14.20
C ALA A 32 10.57 16.97 -13.68
N SER A 33 10.92 15.74 -14.04
CA SER A 33 10.23 14.55 -13.57
C SER A 33 10.29 14.45 -12.03
N SER A 34 9.31 13.78 -11.42
CA SER A 34 9.24 13.55 -9.97
C SER A 34 10.51 12.90 -9.41
N MET A 35 11.20 12.07 -10.21
CA MET A 35 12.50 11.48 -9.87
C MET A 35 13.62 12.54 -9.70
N ARG A 36 13.53 13.68 -10.37
CA ARG A 36 14.56 14.73 -10.36
C ARG A 36 14.32 15.83 -9.33
N THR A 37 13.08 16.00 -8.89
CA THR A 37 12.70 17.00 -7.89
C THR A 37 12.66 16.45 -6.46
N GLY A 38 12.74 15.12 -6.29
CA GLY A 38 12.67 14.46 -4.98
C GLY A 38 11.29 14.59 -4.30
N ARG A 39 10.26 15.01 -5.04
CA ARG A 39 8.90 15.20 -4.53
C ARG A 39 8.02 14.03 -4.98
N MET A 40 7.44 13.33 -4.01
CA MET A 40 6.54 12.21 -4.26
C MET A 40 5.21 12.73 -4.83
N THR A 41 4.81 12.21 -5.99
CA THR A 41 3.51 12.52 -6.63
C THR A 41 2.52 11.38 -6.41
N MET A 42 1.22 11.65 -6.61
CA MET A 42 0.19 10.61 -6.53
C MET A 42 0.45 9.46 -7.52
N GLU A 43 0.99 9.77 -8.70
CA GLU A 43 1.38 8.76 -9.68
C GLU A 43 2.49 7.84 -9.17
N ASP A 44 3.49 8.39 -8.47
CA ASP A 44 4.56 7.62 -7.85
C ASP A 44 4.05 6.76 -6.68
N VAL A 45 3.08 7.27 -5.90
CA VAL A 45 2.40 6.49 -4.84
C VAL A 45 1.69 5.29 -5.47
N VAL A 46 0.87 5.51 -6.51
CA VAL A 46 0.10 4.46 -7.20
C VAL A 46 1.02 3.42 -7.83
N ALA A 47 2.12 3.85 -8.46
CA ALA A 47 3.09 2.93 -9.05
C ALA A 47 3.79 2.07 -7.99
N LYS A 48 4.23 2.68 -6.88
CA LYS A 48 4.90 1.94 -5.78
C LYS A 48 3.98 0.98 -5.05
N THR A 49 2.73 1.37 -4.77
CA THR A 49 1.76 0.49 -4.13
C THR A 49 1.36 -0.66 -5.05
N GLY A 50 1.15 -0.39 -6.34
CA GLY A 50 0.92 -1.43 -7.35
C GLY A 50 2.09 -2.41 -7.46
N PHE A 51 3.33 -1.90 -7.45
CA PHE A 51 4.53 -2.74 -7.49
C PHE A 51 4.67 -3.63 -6.26
N LEU A 52 4.48 -3.09 -5.05
CA LEU A 52 4.52 -3.87 -3.81
C LEU A 52 3.43 -4.94 -3.76
N PHE A 53 2.22 -4.61 -4.24
CA PHE A 53 1.12 -5.55 -4.34
C PHE A 53 1.43 -6.68 -5.33
N ALA A 54 2.01 -6.36 -6.49
CA ALA A 54 2.42 -7.37 -7.47
C ALA A 54 3.48 -8.32 -6.90
N ILE A 55 4.49 -7.82 -6.17
CA ILE A 55 5.47 -8.67 -5.48
C ILE A 55 4.78 -9.62 -4.51
N LEU A 56 3.87 -9.10 -3.68
CA LEU A 56 3.12 -9.91 -2.72
C LEU A 56 2.34 -11.02 -3.43
N LEU A 57 1.64 -10.72 -4.53
CA LEU A 57 0.88 -11.70 -5.31
C LEU A 57 1.78 -12.76 -5.95
N VAL A 58 2.92 -12.37 -6.53
CA VAL A 58 3.86 -13.33 -7.15
C VAL A 58 4.43 -14.27 -6.10
N VAL A 59 4.88 -13.74 -4.97
CA VAL A 59 5.44 -14.55 -3.88
C VAL A 59 4.35 -15.41 -3.23
N GLY A 60 3.13 -14.89 -3.07
CA GLY A 60 2.00 -15.64 -2.54
C GLY A 60 1.53 -16.76 -3.47
N ALA A 61 1.44 -16.52 -4.77
CA ALA A 61 1.13 -17.55 -5.75
C ALA A 61 2.20 -18.65 -5.78
N PHE A 62 3.48 -18.26 -5.73
CA PHE A 62 4.57 -19.22 -5.61
C PHE A 62 4.44 -20.06 -4.33
N ALA A 63 4.27 -19.41 -3.17
CA ALA A 63 4.13 -20.09 -1.89
C ALA A 63 2.90 -21.00 -1.82
N TRP A 64 1.81 -20.61 -2.49
CA TRP A 64 0.60 -21.42 -2.62
C TRP A 64 0.85 -22.71 -3.41
N THR A 65 1.55 -22.62 -4.55
CA THR A 65 1.89 -23.79 -5.38
C THR A 65 2.96 -24.70 -4.78
N ALA A 66 3.91 -24.14 -4.04
CA ALA A 66 5.07 -24.87 -3.54
C ALA A 66 4.81 -25.66 -2.24
N ASN A 67 3.64 -25.50 -1.61
CA ASN A 67 3.22 -26.21 -0.39
C ASN A 67 4.36 -26.35 0.65
N LEU A 68 4.98 -25.22 1.02
CA LEU A 68 6.19 -25.20 1.85
C LEU A 68 5.98 -25.63 3.32
N GLY A 69 4.77 -26.06 3.68
CA GLY A 69 4.41 -26.48 5.04
C GLY A 69 4.46 -25.38 6.09
N THR A 70 4.30 -25.77 7.35
CA THR A 70 4.19 -24.87 8.51
C THR A 70 5.46 -24.05 8.78
N GLY A 71 6.62 -24.55 8.34
CA GLY A 71 7.91 -23.86 8.52
C GLY A 71 8.00 -22.55 7.74
N ALA A 72 7.50 -22.54 6.50
CA ALA A 72 7.41 -21.34 5.68
C ALA A 72 6.35 -20.36 6.23
N LEU A 73 5.21 -20.85 6.72
CA LEU A 73 4.20 -20.01 7.36
C LEU A 73 4.79 -19.26 8.56
N LEU A 74 5.49 -19.97 9.46
CA LEU A 74 6.15 -19.36 10.62
C LEU A 74 7.21 -18.34 10.20
N LEU A 75 8.02 -18.67 9.19
CA LEU A 75 9.07 -17.79 8.70
C LEU A 75 8.49 -16.53 8.01
N GLY A 76 7.41 -16.66 7.25
CA GLY A 76 6.66 -15.55 6.68
C GLY A 76 6.02 -14.67 7.74
N PHE A 77 5.36 -15.28 8.73
CA PHE A 77 4.62 -14.55 9.76
C PHE A 77 5.55 -13.87 10.77
N LEU A 78 6.52 -14.61 11.35
CA LEU A 78 7.52 -14.03 12.27
C LEU A 78 8.46 -13.09 11.54
N GLY A 79 8.95 -13.46 10.36
CA GLY A 79 9.82 -12.60 9.54
C GLY A 79 9.11 -11.30 9.18
N GLY A 80 7.88 -11.40 8.64
CA GLY A 80 7.03 -10.25 8.33
C GLY A 80 6.74 -9.39 9.56
N PHE A 81 6.41 -9.99 10.70
CA PHE A 81 6.13 -9.28 11.94
C PHE A 81 7.35 -8.49 12.45
N VAL A 82 8.53 -9.13 12.50
CA VAL A 82 9.77 -8.46 12.91
C VAL A 82 10.11 -7.31 11.96
N LEU A 83 9.99 -7.53 10.65
CA LEU A 83 10.18 -6.47 9.66
C LEU A 83 9.17 -5.33 9.83
N ALA A 84 7.89 -5.63 10.09
CA ALA A 84 6.87 -4.61 10.34
C ALA A 84 7.20 -3.77 11.58
N MET A 85 7.68 -4.40 12.66
CA MET A 85 8.12 -3.72 13.87
C MET A 85 9.32 -2.82 13.59
N ILE A 86 10.33 -3.32 12.87
CA ILE A 86 11.50 -2.52 12.47
C ILE A 86 11.08 -1.32 11.62
N ILE A 87 10.18 -1.52 10.65
CA ILE A 87 9.69 -0.44 9.77
C ILE A 87 8.89 0.59 10.58
N SER A 88 8.03 0.14 11.51
CA SER A 88 7.18 1.01 12.32
C SER A 88 7.97 1.91 13.27
N PHE A 89 9.08 1.40 13.82
CA PHE A 89 9.98 2.19 14.67
C PHE A 89 11.08 2.92 13.88
N SER A 90 11.20 2.71 12.57
CA SER A 90 12.23 3.38 11.77
C SER A 90 11.82 4.80 11.42
N LYS A 91 12.74 5.74 11.67
CA LYS A 91 12.56 7.15 11.28
C LYS A 91 12.72 7.38 9.77
N ASN A 92 13.39 6.45 9.07
CA ASN A 92 13.64 6.52 7.62
C ASN A 92 13.21 5.22 6.95
N ILE A 93 12.24 5.31 6.03
CA ILE A 93 11.76 4.15 5.29
C ILE A 93 12.82 3.76 4.24
N LYS A 94 13.43 2.59 4.41
CA LYS A 94 14.35 2.00 3.42
C LYS A 94 13.55 1.17 2.42
N PRO A 95 13.56 1.48 1.11
CA PRO A 95 12.76 0.76 0.11
C PRO A 95 12.99 -0.76 0.12
N GLY A 96 14.24 -1.20 0.31
CA GLY A 96 14.57 -2.62 0.39
C GLY A 96 13.85 -3.35 1.52
N LEU A 97 13.70 -2.74 2.70
CA LEU A 97 12.99 -3.37 3.83
C LEU A 97 11.51 -3.57 3.52
N VAL A 98 10.89 -2.63 2.81
CA VAL A 98 9.46 -2.70 2.45
C VAL A 98 9.22 -3.78 1.41
N VAL A 99 10.10 -3.91 0.42
CA VAL A 99 10.04 -4.99 -0.59
C VAL A 99 10.21 -6.36 0.06
N THR A 100 11.21 -6.49 0.94
CA THR A 100 11.43 -7.73 1.68
C THR A 100 10.22 -8.07 2.57
N TYR A 101 9.64 -7.07 3.25
CA TYR A 101 8.41 -7.24 4.02
C TYR A 101 7.25 -7.76 3.15
N ALA A 102 7.04 -7.18 1.96
CA ALA A 102 6.00 -7.63 1.03
C ALA A 102 6.21 -9.08 0.58
N ALA A 103 7.47 -9.51 0.38
CA ALA A 103 7.79 -10.90 0.07
C ALA A 103 7.47 -11.86 1.24
N PHE A 104 7.90 -11.53 2.46
CA PHE A 104 7.57 -12.34 3.65
C PHE A 104 6.07 -12.45 3.88
N GLN A 105 5.32 -11.35 3.68
CA GLN A 105 3.87 -11.40 3.79
C GLN A 105 3.19 -12.19 2.67
N GLY A 106 3.67 -12.06 1.43
CA GLY A 106 3.20 -12.91 0.34
C GLY A 106 3.38 -14.39 0.66
N LEU A 107 4.54 -14.75 1.20
CA LEU A 107 4.86 -16.13 1.60
C LEU A 107 3.94 -16.63 2.73
N ALA A 108 3.70 -15.82 3.76
CA ALA A 108 2.76 -16.16 4.83
C ALA A 108 1.33 -16.36 4.30
N LEU A 109 0.84 -15.42 3.49
CA LEU A 109 -0.52 -15.50 2.93
C LEU A 109 -0.67 -16.67 1.96
N GLY A 110 0.30 -16.91 1.08
CA GLY A 110 0.25 -18.02 0.12
C GLY A 110 0.28 -19.41 0.79
N THR A 111 1.07 -19.56 1.86
CA THR A 111 1.07 -20.80 2.65
C THR A 111 -0.26 -21.01 3.37
N ILE A 112 -0.83 -19.96 3.97
CA ILE A 112 -2.17 -20.01 4.58
C ILE A 112 -3.24 -20.33 3.53
N SER A 113 -3.16 -19.74 2.35
CA SER A 113 -4.06 -20.04 1.23
C SER A 113 -3.99 -21.51 0.82
N SER A 114 -2.80 -22.11 0.77
CA SER A 114 -2.67 -23.56 0.47
C SER A 114 -3.38 -24.44 1.50
N TYR A 115 -3.37 -24.02 2.77
CA TYR A 115 -4.07 -24.72 3.83
C TYR A 115 -5.59 -24.62 3.65
N TYR A 116 -6.14 -23.43 3.43
CA TYR A 116 -7.59 -23.25 3.23
C TYR A 116 -8.14 -23.88 1.95
N GLU A 117 -7.36 -23.90 0.88
CA GLU A 117 -7.73 -24.55 -0.38
C GLU A 117 -7.98 -26.05 -0.19
N SER A 118 -7.31 -26.70 0.78
CA SER A 118 -7.54 -28.12 1.08
C SER A 118 -8.89 -28.40 1.74
N PHE A 119 -9.46 -27.44 2.46
CA PHE A 119 -10.78 -27.57 3.11
C PHE A 119 -11.91 -27.04 2.22
N TYR A 120 -11.64 -25.98 1.45
CA TYR A 120 -12.62 -25.31 0.59
C TYR A 120 -12.01 -25.03 -0.80
N PRO A 121 -12.07 -25.99 -1.72
CA PRO A 121 -11.52 -25.82 -3.06
C PRO A 121 -12.15 -24.65 -3.80
N GLY A 122 -11.33 -23.79 -4.40
CA GLY A 122 -11.73 -22.64 -5.20
C GLY A 122 -12.01 -21.35 -4.40
N ILE A 123 -11.99 -21.38 -3.07
CA ILE A 123 -12.27 -20.16 -2.28
C ILE A 123 -11.14 -19.14 -2.41
N VAL A 124 -9.90 -19.61 -2.52
CA VAL A 124 -8.71 -18.75 -2.60
C VAL A 124 -8.71 -18.00 -3.92
N SER A 125 -8.98 -18.68 -5.03
CA SER A 125 -8.97 -18.05 -6.36
C SER A 125 -10.03 -16.95 -6.47
N GLN A 126 -11.22 -17.17 -5.91
CA GLN A 126 -12.29 -16.16 -5.84
C GLN A 126 -11.88 -14.96 -4.99
N ALA A 127 -11.32 -15.20 -3.80
CA ALA A 127 -10.86 -14.14 -2.91
C ALA A 127 -9.75 -13.28 -3.54
N VAL A 128 -8.80 -13.93 -4.22
CA VAL A 128 -7.70 -13.24 -4.93
C VAL A 128 -8.23 -12.39 -6.08
N ILE A 129 -9.13 -12.93 -6.91
CA ILE A 129 -9.75 -12.17 -8.01
C ILE A 129 -10.51 -10.96 -7.48
N GLY A 130 -11.31 -11.13 -6.42
CA GLY A 130 -12.03 -10.02 -5.80
C GLY A 130 -11.10 -8.94 -5.27
N THR A 131 -10.00 -9.34 -4.62
CA THR A 131 -8.99 -8.40 -4.10
C THR A 131 -8.29 -7.64 -5.22
N ILE A 132 -7.89 -8.34 -6.30
CA ILE A 132 -7.25 -7.71 -7.47
C ILE A 132 -8.22 -6.71 -8.13
N ALA A 133 -9.48 -7.08 -8.30
CA ALA A 133 -10.49 -6.22 -8.91
C ALA A 133 -10.72 -4.94 -8.08
N ALA A 134 -10.95 -5.09 -6.76
CA ALA A 134 -11.15 -3.96 -5.86
C ALA A 134 -9.91 -3.06 -5.81
N PHE A 135 -8.72 -3.64 -5.64
CA PHE A 135 -7.47 -2.89 -5.53
C PHE A 135 -7.14 -2.14 -6.82
N THR A 136 -7.27 -2.81 -7.98
CA THR A 136 -7.01 -2.20 -9.29
C THR A 136 -8.01 -1.08 -9.58
N GLY A 137 -9.30 -1.30 -9.27
CA GLY A 137 -10.33 -0.26 -9.43
C GLY A 137 -10.00 1.00 -8.62
N VAL A 138 -9.60 0.83 -7.36
CA VAL A 138 -9.19 1.95 -6.50
C VAL A 138 -7.94 2.64 -7.02
N LEU A 139 -6.91 1.89 -7.45
CA LEU A 139 -5.69 2.49 -8.02
C LEU A 139 -5.97 3.31 -9.29
N ILE A 140 -6.82 2.82 -10.18
CA ILE A 140 -7.22 3.55 -11.40
C ILE A 140 -7.96 4.83 -11.02
N MET A 141 -8.89 4.77 -10.05
CA MET A 141 -9.61 5.95 -9.59
C MET A 141 -8.69 7.01 -8.95
N TYR A 142 -7.65 6.57 -8.21
CA TYR A 142 -6.64 7.48 -7.67
C TYR A 142 -5.75 8.07 -8.76
N ARG A 143 -5.36 7.27 -9.76
CA ARG A 143 -4.56 7.74 -10.90
C ARG A 143 -5.30 8.80 -11.72
N ASN A 144 -6.60 8.61 -11.96
CA ASN A 144 -7.42 9.55 -12.72
C ASN A 144 -7.87 10.76 -11.89
N GLY A 145 -7.53 10.80 -10.59
CA GLY A 145 -7.87 11.90 -9.68
C GLY A 145 -9.35 12.02 -9.33
N THR A 146 -10.17 11.06 -9.75
CA THR A 146 -11.62 10.99 -9.50
C THR A 146 -11.91 10.72 -8.02
N LEU A 147 -11.09 9.88 -7.38
CA LEU A 147 -11.19 9.58 -5.95
C LEU A 147 -10.17 10.38 -5.15
N ARG A 148 -10.66 11.18 -4.20
CA ARG A 148 -9.84 11.95 -3.27
C ARG A 148 -10.29 11.65 -1.84
N ALA A 149 -9.34 11.41 -0.95
CA ALA A 149 -9.62 11.22 0.46
C ALA A 149 -9.99 12.57 1.11
N THR A 150 -11.23 13.00 0.92
CA THR A 150 -11.74 14.23 1.56
C THR A 150 -12.04 13.97 3.03
N PRO A 151 -12.01 15.00 3.90
CA PRO A 151 -12.35 14.83 5.31
C PRO A 151 -13.75 14.25 5.54
N GLN A 152 -14.70 14.53 4.65
CA GLN A 152 -16.05 13.95 4.70
C GLN A 152 -16.03 12.45 4.39
N PHE A 153 -15.33 12.04 3.32
CA PHE A 153 -15.17 10.61 3.00
C PHE A 153 -14.52 9.84 4.15
N THR A 154 -13.44 10.39 4.72
CA THR A 154 -12.74 9.77 5.86
C THR A 154 -13.64 9.63 7.08
N ARG A 155 -14.45 10.65 7.41
CA ARG A 155 -15.39 10.59 8.54
C ARG A 155 -16.47 9.52 8.33
N THR A 156 -17.05 9.45 7.14
CA THR A 156 -18.04 8.42 6.81
C THR A 156 -17.44 7.02 6.86
N LEU A 157 -16.22 6.84 6.32
CA LEU A 157 -15.54 5.55 6.33
C LEU A 157 -15.17 5.11 7.75
N ILE A 158 -14.68 6.03 8.59
CA ILE A 158 -14.40 5.74 10.01
C ILE A 158 -15.69 5.38 10.75
N GLY A 159 -16.78 6.11 10.52
CA GLY A 159 -18.09 5.79 11.10
C GLY A 159 -18.57 4.39 10.71
N ALA A 160 -18.47 4.05 9.42
CA ALA A 160 -18.80 2.71 8.92
C ALA A 160 -17.89 1.63 9.51
N ALA A 161 -16.58 1.89 9.61
CA ALA A 161 -15.61 0.96 10.18
C ALA A 161 -15.88 0.69 11.67
N ILE A 162 -16.20 1.74 12.45
CA ILE A 162 -16.59 1.59 13.87
C ILE A 162 -17.89 0.81 13.99
N GLY A 163 -18.90 1.12 13.16
CA GLY A 163 -20.17 0.38 13.15
C GLY A 163 -19.98 -1.11 12.88
N TYR A 164 -19.19 -1.45 11.85
CA TYR A 164 -18.84 -2.84 11.54
C TYR A 164 -18.03 -3.50 12.66
N PHE A 165 -17.09 -2.77 13.28
CA PHE A 165 -16.30 -3.28 14.39
C PHE A 165 -17.16 -3.61 15.62
N ILE A 166 -18.11 -2.74 15.97
CA ILE A 166 -19.06 -3.00 17.07
C ILE A 166 -19.91 -4.23 16.73
N LEU A 167 -20.42 -4.34 15.50
CA LEU A 167 -21.18 -5.51 15.06
C LEU A 167 -20.34 -6.79 15.18
N ALA A 168 -19.08 -6.75 14.75
CA ALA A 168 -18.16 -7.88 14.87
C ALA A 168 -17.92 -8.29 16.33
N LEU A 169 -17.75 -7.33 17.25
CA LEU A 169 -17.62 -7.61 18.68
C LEU A 169 -18.89 -8.22 19.28
N VAL A 170 -20.06 -7.68 18.94
CA VAL A 170 -21.35 -8.21 19.40
C VAL A 170 -21.58 -9.61 18.85
N SER A 171 -21.23 -9.85 17.59
CA SER A 171 -21.26 -11.18 16.97
C SER A 171 -20.31 -12.17 17.63
N LEU A 172 -19.10 -11.72 17.99
CA LEU A 172 -18.14 -12.54 18.73
C LEU A 172 -18.68 -12.92 20.10
N VAL A 173 -19.28 -11.98 20.85
CA VAL A 173 -19.91 -12.31 22.14
C VAL A 173 -21.07 -13.27 21.95
N ALA A 174 -21.95 -13.01 20.97
CA ALA A 174 -23.09 -13.87 20.66
C ALA A 174 -22.69 -15.30 20.26
N SER A 175 -21.53 -15.47 19.61
CA SER A 175 -20.99 -16.79 19.27
C SER A 175 -20.72 -17.66 20.49
N PHE A 176 -20.26 -17.09 21.61
CA PHE A 176 -20.05 -17.82 22.87
C PHE A 176 -21.36 -18.30 23.51
N PHE A 177 -22.48 -17.66 23.18
CA PHE A 177 -23.82 -18.06 23.62
C PHE A 177 -24.53 -18.98 22.61
N GLY A 178 -23.83 -19.48 21.59
CA GLY A 178 -24.37 -20.43 20.61
C GLY A 178 -25.23 -19.83 19.49
N VAL A 179 -25.26 -18.51 19.35
CA VAL A 179 -26.00 -17.83 18.27
C VAL A 179 -25.38 -18.18 16.91
N GLY A 180 -26.22 -18.50 15.92
CA GLY A 180 -25.78 -18.82 14.56
C GLY A 180 -24.85 -20.03 14.47
N GLN A 181 -25.15 -21.11 15.20
CA GLN A 181 -24.29 -22.31 15.29
C GLN A 181 -22.88 -22.02 15.84
N GLY A 182 -22.73 -20.96 16.66
CA GLY A 182 -21.43 -20.54 17.19
C GLY A 182 -20.61 -19.66 16.24
N TYR A 183 -21.20 -19.15 15.15
CA TYR A 183 -20.59 -18.15 14.27
C TYR A 183 -21.12 -16.72 14.53
N GLY A 184 -21.97 -16.56 15.55
CA GLY A 184 -22.60 -15.28 15.87
C GLY A 184 -23.60 -14.87 14.79
N PHE A 185 -23.75 -13.57 14.58
CA PHE A 185 -24.68 -13.01 13.58
C PHE A 185 -24.30 -13.35 12.13
N TYR A 186 -23.08 -13.82 11.87
CA TYR A 186 -22.66 -14.32 10.55
C TYR A 186 -23.22 -15.71 10.23
N GLY A 187 -23.61 -16.50 11.24
CA GLY A 187 -24.20 -17.84 11.05
C GLY A 187 -25.72 -17.88 11.12
N VAL A 188 -26.38 -16.74 11.31
CA VAL A 188 -27.85 -16.67 11.39
C VAL A 188 -28.43 -16.53 9.99
N SER A 189 -28.94 -17.64 9.46
CA SER A 189 -29.65 -17.69 8.18
C SER A 189 -30.82 -16.70 8.20
N GLY A 190 -30.74 -15.65 7.36
CA GLY A 190 -31.76 -14.61 7.23
C GLY A 190 -31.29 -13.19 7.57
N ILE A 191 -30.26 -13.04 8.41
CA ILE A 191 -29.59 -11.74 8.70
C ILE A 191 -28.13 -11.74 8.22
N GLY A 192 -27.56 -12.90 7.90
CA GLY A 192 -26.17 -13.10 7.51
C GLY A 192 -25.67 -12.09 6.47
N LEU A 193 -24.80 -11.18 6.91
CA LEU A 193 -23.91 -10.44 6.03
C LEU A 193 -22.88 -11.43 5.49
N LEU A 194 -23.24 -12.06 4.36
CA LEU A 194 -22.54 -13.09 3.58
C LEU A 194 -22.50 -14.48 4.21
#